data_AF-A0A1F4D5R1-F1
#
_entry.id   AF-A0A1F4D5R1-F1
#
_cell.length_a   1.000
_cell.length_b   1.000
_cell.length_c   1.000
_cell.angle_alpha   90.00
_cell.angle_beta   90.00
_cell.angle_gamma   90.00
#
_symmetry.space_group_name_H-M   'P 1'
#
loop_
_entity.id
_entity.type
_entity.pdbx_description
1 polymer ?
#
loop_
_entity_poly.entity_id
_entity_poly.type
_entity_poly.pdbx_seq_one_letter_code
_entity_poly.pdbx_strand_id
1 'polypeptide(L)'
;MLTPSRALFFVAAALSGVMLLVPGIAGIDPLKARTAAVVVLAIGFWSTAVVPPFLGSLVFLFAAMVLGVAPASVVFSGFHSGAMWLVFGGLVLGLAVQRVGLDVRLVRNLLYGEYFGLNFVVLGVGALVVYPLLICLLFRDTPRLQREQDATRAWSGAERRLLVILLVALALWVTDTLHGVSPAWVALGAALLCVSPGIGLLPPAAVTRDIDYSPVLFLAGIIGLGAIATHKPTYIDFPRSLSHLRVWPMREYRATLIGAPC
;
A
#
# COMPACT_ATOMS: atom_id res chain seq x y z
N MET A 1 1.65 5.73 -33.06
CA MET A 1 3.04 5.50 -32.56
C MET A 1 2.95 4.99 -31.13
N LEU A 2 3.52 3.81 -30.83
CA LEU A 2 3.55 3.26 -29.47
C LEU A 2 4.60 4.02 -28.64
N THR A 3 4.21 4.62 -27.52
CA THR A 3 5.18 5.16 -26.57
C THR A 3 5.95 4.02 -25.90
N PRO A 4 7.21 4.22 -25.46
CA PRO A 4 8.01 3.17 -24.82
C PRO A 4 7.28 2.46 -23.67
N SER A 5 6.55 3.20 -22.84
CA SER A 5 5.75 2.65 -21.74
C SER A 5 4.63 1.74 -22.22
N ARG A 6 3.95 2.09 -23.32
CA ARG A 6 2.89 1.25 -23.91
C ARG A 6 3.48 -0.01 -24.54
N ALA A 7 4.63 0.09 -25.20
CA ALA A 7 5.34 -1.07 -25.73
C ALA A 7 5.71 -2.06 -24.61
N LEU A 8 6.33 -1.57 -23.53
CA LEU A 8 6.68 -2.38 -22.36
C LEU A 8 5.45 -3.03 -21.70
N PHE A 9 4.32 -2.31 -21.61
CA PHE A 9 3.07 -2.86 -21.09
C PHE A 9 2.58 -4.07 -21.92
N PHE A 10 2.52 -3.94 -23.24
CA PHE A 10 2.11 -5.03 -24.12
C PHE A 10 3.13 -6.18 -24.13
N VAL A 11 4.43 -5.88 -24.03
CA VAL A 11 5.48 -6.90 -23.92
C VAL A 11 5.34 -7.70 -22.63
N ALA A 12 5.12 -7.05 -21.48
CA ALA A 12 4.90 -7.75 -20.22
C ALA A 12 3.63 -8.62 -20.26
N ALA A 13 2.54 -8.11 -20.84
CA ALA A 13 1.32 -8.89 -21.05
C ALA A 13 1.55 -10.10 -21.96
N ALA A 14 2.29 -9.91 -23.06
CA ALA A 14 2.63 -10.99 -23.99
C ALA A 14 3.55 -12.04 -23.34
N LEU A 15 4.59 -11.62 -22.62
CA LEU A 15 5.49 -12.52 -21.89
C LEU A 15 4.75 -13.34 -20.84
N SER A 16 3.84 -12.70 -20.08
CA SER A 16 2.95 -13.40 -19.14
C SER A 16 2.09 -14.44 -19.86
N GLY A 17 1.46 -14.08 -20.97
CA GLY A 17 0.66 -15.01 -21.79
C GLY A 17 1.48 -16.20 -22.34
N VAL A 18 2.70 -15.94 -22.81
CA VAL A 18 3.62 -16.98 -23.30
C VAL A 18 3.98 -17.94 -22.16
N MET A 19 4.30 -17.43 -20.96
CA MET A 19 4.60 -18.27 -19.79
C MET A 19 3.43 -19.20 -19.40
N LEU A 20 2.19 -18.82 -19.68
CA LEU A 20 1.01 -19.66 -19.42
C LEU A 20 0.78 -20.73 -20.48
N LEU A 21 1.19 -20.51 -21.73
CA LEU A 21 1.00 -21.43 -22.85
C LEU A 21 2.17 -22.42 -23.02
N VAL A 22 3.37 -22.03 -22.60
CA VAL A 22 4.61 -22.82 -22.73
C VAL A 22 4.93 -23.82 -21.59
N PRO A 23 4.16 -24.01 -20.48
CA PRO A 23 4.54 -24.94 -19.40
C PRO A 23 4.84 -26.37 -19.87
N GLY A 24 4.15 -26.82 -20.92
CA GLY A 24 4.29 -28.17 -21.48
C GLY A 24 5.56 -28.40 -22.33
N ILE A 25 6.26 -27.36 -22.76
CA ILE A 25 7.37 -27.49 -23.74
C ILE A 25 8.74 -27.60 -23.05
N ALA A 26 8.86 -27.10 -21.82
CA ALA A 26 10.15 -26.97 -21.11
C ALA A 26 10.28 -27.84 -19.84
N GLY A 27 9.29 -28.70 -19.53
CA GLY A 27 9.31 -29.54 -18.32
C GLY A 27 9.21 -28.76 -17.00
N ILE A 28 8.76 -27.49 -17.05
CA ILE A 28 8.58 -26.64 -15.87
C ILE A 28 7.26 -27.03 -15.20
N ASP A 29 7.26 -27.12 -13.86
CA ASP A 29 6.04 -27.30 -13.07
C ASP A 29 4.99 -26.23 -13.44
N PRO A 30 3.77 -26.62 -13.89
CA PRO A 30 2.72 -25.69 -14.28
C PRO A 30 2.43 -24.61 -13.24
N LEU A 31 2.55 -24.91 -11.95
CA LEU A 31 2.35 -23.91 -10.91
C LEU A 31 3.43 -22.83 -10.93
N LYS A 32 4.70 -23.22 -11.06
CA LYS A 32 5.82 -22.27 -11.13
C LYS A 32 5.69 -21.34 -12.34
N ALA A 33 5.25 -21.89 -13.48
CA ALA A 33 5.00 -21.10 -14.68
C ALA A 33 3.84 -20.09 -14.48
N ARG A 34 2.73 -20.52 -13.87
CA ARG A 34 1.60 -19.63 -13.53
C ARG A 34 2.02 -18.53 -12.54
N THR A 35 2.80 -18.87 -11.52
CA THR A 35 3.36 -17.91 -10.55
C THR A 35 4.25 -16.88 -11.25
N ALA A 36 5.19 -17.33 -12.09
CA ALA A 36 6.05 -16.42 -12.84
C ALA A 36 5.25 -15.51 -13.77
N ALA A 37 4.23 -16.05 -14.46
CA ALA A 37 3.37 -15.28 -15.35
C ALA A 37 2.64 -14.14 -14.63
N VAL A 38 2.05 -14.38 -13.46
CA VAL A 38 1.36 -13.32 -12.71
C VAL A 38 2.32 -12.29 -12.12
N VAL A 39 3.54 -12.71 -11.75
CA VAL A 39 4.59 -11.80 -11.25
C VAL A 39 5.06 -10.86 -12.37
N VAL A 40 5.37 -11.40 -13.55
CA VAL A 40 5.77 -10.61 -14.72
C VAL A 40 4.66 -9.64 -15.13
N LEU A 41 3.40 -10.10 -15.11
CA LEU A 41 2.25 -9.25 -15.39
C LEU A 41 2.15 -8.08 -14.39
N ALA A 42 2.20 -8.36 -13.09
CA ALA A 42 2.08 -7.36 -12.04
C ALA A 42 3.19 -6.30 -12.12
N ILE A 43 4.45 -6.74 -12.21
CA ILE A 43 5.62 -5.84 -12.31
C ILE A 43 5.54 -5.03 -13.61
N GLY A 44 5.15 -5.64 -14.73
CA GLY A 44 4.98 -4.94 -15.99
C GLY A 44 3.89 -3.86 -15.93
N PHE A 45 2.77 -4.14 -15.27
CA PHE A 45 1.68 -3.17 -15.14
C PHE A 45 2.06 -2.00 -14.23
N TRP A 46 2.74 -2.26 -13.11
CA TRP A 46 3.17 -1.21 -12.19
C TRP A 46 4.35 -0.38 -12.71
N SER A 47 5.32 -0.99 -13.40
CA SER A 47 6.50 -0.26 -13.91
C SER A 47 6.19 0.65 -15.10
N THR A 48 5.12 0.36 -15.85
CA THR A 48 4.78 1.09 -17.07
C THR A 48 3.84 2.27 -16.84
N ALA A 49 3.11 2.29 -15.72
CA ALA A 49 2.13 3.31 -15.36
C ALA A 49 1.08 3.60 -16.46
N VAL A 50 0.87 2.65 -17.39
CA VAL A 50 -0.14 2.74 -18.45
C VAL A 50 -1.55 2.62 -17.88
N VAL A 51 -1.69 1.83 -16.81
CA VAL A 51 -2.90 1.72 -16.01
C VAL A 51 -2.64 2.24 -14.60
N PRO A 52 -3.66 2.76 -13.89
CA PRO A 52 -3.51 3.13 -12.48
C PRO A 52 -2.99 1.96 -11.63
N PRO A 53 -2.12 2.20 -10.63
CA PRO A 53 -1.53 1.12 -9.81
C PRO A 53 -2.55 0.23 -9.10
N PHE A 54 -3.69 0.79 -8.69
CA PHE A 54 -4.79 0.02 -8.10
C PHE A 54 -5.38 -0.98 -9.09
N LEU A 55 -5.53 -0.59 -10.36
CA LEU A 55 -6.05 -1.48 -11.40
C LEU A 55 -5.07 -2.60 -11.71
N GLY A 56 -3.76 -2.30 -11.75
CA GLY A 56 -2.73 -3.33 -11.88
C GLY A 56 -2.79 -4.36 -10.76
N SER A 57 -3.06 -3.91 -9.54
CA SER A 57 -3.22 -4.78 -8.36
C SER A 57 -4.47 -5.64 -8.45
N LEU A 58 -5.60 -5.08 -8.89
CA LEU A 58 -6.85 -5.83 -9.09
C LEU A 58 -6.70 -6.89 -10.20
N VAL A 59 -6.05 -6.54 -11.31
CA VAL A 59 -5.76 -7.50 -12.39
C VAL A 59 -4.85 -8.62 -11.90
N PHE A 60 -3.79 -8.29 -11.16
CA PHE A 60 -2.90 -9.27 -10.55
C PHE A 60 -3.65 -10.22 -9.61
N LEU A 61 -4.43 -9.68 -8.65
CA LEU A 61 -5.19 -10.48 -7.68
C LEU A 61 -6.19 -11.40 -8.38
N PHE A 62 -6.90 -10.87 -9.39
CA PHE A 62 -7.83 -11.64 -10.20
C PHE A 62 -7.12 -12.77 -10.97
N ALA A 63 -6.03 -12.46 -11.67
CA ALA A 63 -5.26 -13.43 -12.44
C ALA A 63 -4.68 -14.53 -11.54
N ALA A 64 -4.15 -14.18 -10.36
CA ALA A 64 -3.62 -15.14 -9.40
C ALA A 64 -4.69 -16.13 -8.91
N MET A 65 -5.92 -15.66 -8.68
CA MET A 65 -7.05 -16.51 -8.30
C MET A 65 -7.53 -17.40 -9.44
N VAL A 66 -7.73 -16.83 -10.64
CA VAL A 66 -8.24 -17.58 -11.81
C VAL A 66 -7.25 -18.66 -12.25
N LEU A 67 -5.95 -18.37 -12.20
CA LEU A 67 -4.91 -19.32 -12.57
C LEU A 67 -4.58 -20.34 -11.45
N GLY A 68 -5.19 -20.19 -10.27
CA GLY A 68 -4.97 -21.08 -9.14
C GLY A 68 -3.52 -21.05 -8.63
N VAL A 69 -2.91 -19.86 -8.59
CA VAL A 69 -1.50 -19.68 -8.18
C VAL A 69 -1.29 -19.97 -6.70
N ALA A 70 -2.23 -19.54 -5.85
CA ALA A 70 -2.18 -19.75 -4.41
C ALA A 70 -3.60 -19.64 -3.83
N PRO A 71 -3.86 -20.17 -2.61
CA PRO A 71 -5.16 -20.01 -1.96
C PRO A 71 -5.47 -18.54 -1.66
N ALA A 72 -6.76 -18.21 -1.52
CA ALA A 72 -7.23 -16.85 -1.26
C ALA A 72 -6.59 -16.20 -0.01
N SER A 73 -6.29 -17.00 1.02
CA SER A 73 -5.59 -16.53 2.22
C SER A 73 -4.18 -15.99 1.95
N VAL A 74 -3.53 -16.47 0.88
CA VAL A 74 -2.21 -16.01 0.46
C VAL A 74 -2.34 -14.86 -0.52
N VAL A 75 -3.20 -15.01 -1.56
CA VAL A 75 -3.37 -13.99 -2.62
C VAL A 75 -3.90 -12.68 -2.03
N PHE A 76 -4.89 -12.75 -1.14
CA PHE A 76 -5.48 -11.57 -0.49
C PHE A 76 -4.83 -11.23 0.85
N SER A 77 -3.65 -11.79 1.16
CA SER A 77 -3.01 -11.58 2.46
C SER A 77 -2.71 -10.12 2.78
N GLY A 78 -2.45 -9.32 1.75
CA GLY A 78 -2.23 -7.88 1.88
C GLY A 78 -3.40 -7.13 2.52
N PHE A 79 -4.65 -7.57 2.30
CA PHE A 79 -5.84 -6.91 2.86
C PHE A 79 -5.97 -7.07 4.38
N HIS A 80 -5.37 -8.11 4.96
CA HIS A 80 -5.34 -8.30 6.42
C HIS A 80 -3.97 -7.95 7.03
N SER A 81 -3.09 -7.31 6.27
CA SER A 81 -1.76 -6.94 6.75
C SER A 81 -1.81 -5.68 7.64
N GLY A 82 -0.91 -5.61 8.63
CA GLY A 82 -0.77 -4.39 9.44
C GLY A 82 -0.38 -3.17 8.60
N ALA A 83 0.50 -3.34 7.61
CA ALA A 83 0.94 -2.25 6.73
C ALA A 83 -0.23 -1.60 5.96
N MET A 84 -1.17 -2.40 5.48
CA MET A 84 -2.39 -1.93 4.81
C MET A 84 -3.22 -1.02 5.71
N TRP A 85 -3.53 -1.49 6.92
CA TRP A 85 -4.34 -0.73 7.89
C TRP A 85 -3.63 0.50 8.44
N LEU A 86 -2.30 0.44 8.53
CA LEU A 86 -1.47 1.59 8.86
C LEU A 86 -1.58 2.69 7.80
N VAL A 87 -1.46 2.33 6.50
CA VAL A 87 -1.61 3.30 5.41
C VAL A 87 -3.02 3.87 5.36
N PHE A 88 -4.05 3.04 5.51
CA PHE A 88 -5.43 3.52 5.57
C PHE A 88 -5.65 4.52 6.72
N GLY A 89 -5.20 4.18 7.94
CA GLY A 89 -5.28 5.09 9.08
C GLY A 89 -4.52 6.40 8.84
N GLY A 90 -3.33 6.31 8.23
CA GLY A 90 -2.54 7.48 7.82
C GLY A 90 -3.24 8.38 6.82
N LEU A 91 -3.94 7.83 5.82
CA LEU A 91 -4.72 8.61 4.85
C LEU A 91 -5.87 9.38 5.51
N VAL A 92 -6.61 8.73 6.42
CA VAL A 92 -7.70 9.38 7.17
C VAL A 92 -7.16 10.49 8.08
N LEU A 93 -6.07 10.23 8.80
CA LEU A 93 -5.42 11.24 9.64
C LEU A 93 -4.87 12.40 8.81
N GLY A 94 -4.27 12.12 7.66
CA GLY A 94 -3.80 13.13 6.71
C GLY A 94 -4.94 14.01 6.21
N LEU A 95 -6.08 13.42 5.83
CA LEU A 95 -7.28 14.16 5.45
C LEU A 95 -7.80 15.03 6.61
N ALA A 96 -7.80 14.51 7.84
CA ALA A 96 -8.19 15.29 9.02
C ALA A 96 -7.25 16.49 9.26
N VAL A 97 -5.94 16.31 9.10
CA VAL A 97 -4.95 17.38 9.20
C VAL A 97 -5.18 18.47 8.16
N GLN A 98 -5.38 18.10 6.90
CA GLN A 98 -5.65 19.04 5.81
C GLN A 98 -6.97 19.78 5.98
N ARG A 99 -8.03 19.07 6.43
CA ARG A 99 -9.36 19.65 6.68
C ARG A 99 -9.38 20.66 7.81
N VAL A 100 -8.64 20.37 8.89
CA VAL A 100 -8.56 21.24 10.07
C VAL A 100 -7.57 22.39 9.86
N GLY A 101 -6.69 22.31 8.85
CA GLY A 101 -5.65 23.31 8.59
C GLY A 101 -4.52 23.27 9.62
N LEU A 102 -4.33 22.12 10.29
CA LEU A 102 -3.29 21.96 11.31
C LEU A 102 -1.89 21.98 10.67
N ASP A 103 -1.75 21.49 9.43
CA ASP A 103 -0.52 21.50 8.64
C ASP A 103 0.03 22.92 8.43
N VAL A 104 -0.79 23.86 7.98
CA VAL A 104 -0.37 25.25 7.71
C VAL A 104 0.09 25.94 9.00
N ARG A 105 -0.58 25.68 10.11
CA ARG A 105 -0.24 26.26 11.42
C ARG A 105 1.04 25.67 12.01
N LEU A 106 1.21 24.34 11.93
CA LEU A 106 2.41 23.67 12.46
C LEU A 106 3.64 24.07 11.65
N VAL A 107 3.52 24.14 10.33
CA VAL A 107 4.60 24.61 9.45
C VAL A 107 5.02 26.02 9.83
N ARG A 108 4.08 26.96 9.98
CA ARG A 108 4.41 28.34 10.34
C ARG A 108 5.06 28.47 11.72
N ASN A 109 4.49 27.83 12.75
CA ASN A 109 4.95 28.05 14.13
C ASN A 109 6.19 27.22 14.47
N LEU A 110 6.31 26.01 13.94
CA LEU A 110 7.39 25.07 14.28
C LEU A 110 8.59 25.17 13.32
N LEU A 111 8.38 25.46 12.02
CA LEU A 111 9.49 25.57 11.06
C LEU A 111 10.08 26.99 10.96
N TYR A 112 9.34 28.05 11.31
CA TYR A 112 9.83 29.43 11.18
C TYR A 112 10.16 30.15 12.49
N GLY A 113 9.81 29.58 13.65
CA GLY A 113 9.92 30.24 14.96
C GLY A 113 11.26 30.10 15.68
N GLU A 114 12.40 30.22 15.01
CA GLU A 114 13.77 30.25 15.60
C GLU A 114 14.47 28.88 15.87
N TYR A 115 13.81 27.73 15.64
CA TYR A 115 14.35 26.37 15.95
C TYR A 115 14.49 25.38 14.78
N PHE A 116 14.49 25.83 13.52
CA PHE A 116 15.07 25.04 12.42
C PHE A 116 16.61 25.00 12.51
N GLY A 117 17.22 26.03 13.11
CA GLY A 117 18.65 26.30 13.07
C GLY A 117 19.57 25.37 13.87
N LEU A 118 19.07 24.65 14.88
CA LEU A 118 19.92 23.85 15.78
C LEU A 118 19.85 22.32 15.54
N ASN A 119 18.78 21.82 14.91
CA ASN A 119 18.55 20.36 14.75
C ASN A 119 18.81 19.82 13.32
N PHE A 120 19.10 20.71 12.36
CA PHE A 120 19.23 20.36 10.94
C PHE A 120 20.65 19.98 10.49
N VAL A 121 21.68 20.35 11.26
CA VAL A 121 23.07 20.29 10.79
C VAL A 121 23.58 18.85 10.61
N VAL A 122 23.08 17.87 11.38
CA VAL A 122 23.59 16.49 11.38
C VAL A 122 22.75 15.53 10.52
N LEU A 123 21.44 15.77 10.36
CA LEU A 123 20.55 14.97 9.48
C LEU A 123 20.20 15.67 8.15
N GLY A 124 20.48 16.97 8.02
CA GLY A 124 19.89 17.83 7.00
C GLY A 124 20.82 18.47 5.96
N VAL A 125 22.10 18.74 6.21
CA VAL A 125 22.90 19.52 5.21
C VAL A 125 23.03 18.80 3.87
N GLY A 126 23.22 17.48 3.87
CA GLY A 126 23.31 16.71 2.62
C GLY A 126 21.96 16.61 1.90
N ALA A 127 20.93 16.11 2.60
CA ALA A 127 19.62 15.90 2.01
C ALA A 127 18.87 17.21 1.71
N LEU A 128 18.96 18.23 2.56
CA LEU A 128 18.23 19.48 2.40
C LEU A 128 19.01 20.63 1.74
N VAL A 129 20.25 20.41 1.31
CA VAL A 129 20.79 21.23 0.21
C VAL A 129 20.53 20.51 -1.08
N VAL A 130 20.91 19.23 -1.20
CA VAL A 130 20.84 18.52 -2.48
C VAL A 130 19.41 18.33 -2.97
N TYR A 131 18.45 17.90 -2.15
CA TYR A 131 17.07 17.71 -2.64
C TYR A 131 16.39 19.03 -3.03
N PRO A 132 16.31 20.08 -2.20
CA PRO A 132 15.69 21.33 -2.63
C PRO A 132 16.52 22.07 -3.67
N LEU A 133 17.86 21.94 -3.71
CA LEU A 133 18.67 22.46 -4.82
C LEU A 133 18.31 21.74 -6.12
N LEU A 134 18.27 20.41 -6.12
CA LEU A 134 17.87 19.63 -7.29
C LEU A 134 16.41 19.89 -7.68
N ILE A 135 15.49 20.04 -6.72
CA ILE A 135 14.09 20.39 -6.99
C ILE A 135 14.01 21.81 -7.57
N CYS A 136 14.69 22.80 -6.99
CA CYS A 136 14.72 24.16 -7.53
C CYS A 136 15.43 24.27 -8.88
N LEU A 137 16.44 23.44 -9.14
CA LEU A 137 17.17 23.39 -10.42
C LEU A 137 16.38 22.62 -11.50
N LEU A 138 15.75 21.51 -11.15
CA LEU A 138 15.06 20.60 -12.08
C LEU A 138 13.58 20.93 -12.26
N PHE A 139 12.93 21.48 -11.24
CA PHE A 139 11.49 21.81 -11.17
C PHE A 139 11.29 23.23 -10.64
N ARG A 140 11.86 24.19 -11.36
CA ARG A 140 11.80 25.62 -11.02
C ARG A 140 10.38 26.16 -11.18
N ASP A 141 9.54 25.95 -10.17
CA ASP A 141 8.18 26.48 -10.11
C ASP A 141 8.10 27.67 -9.14
N THR A 142 7.31 28.69 -9.49
CA THR A 142 7.13 29.89 -8.68
C THR A 142 6.06 29.61 -7.63
N PRO A 143 6.40 29.55 -6.32
CA PRO A 143 5.40 29.30 -5.29
C PRO A 143 4.37 30.43 -5.29
N ARG A 144 3.11 30.12 -5.63
CA ARG A 144 2.00 31.01 -5.36
C ARG A 144 1.80 31.02 -3.84
N LEU A 145 2.31 32.06 -3.20
CA LEU A 145 2.02 32.33 -1.80
C LEU A 145 0.51 32.51 -1.68
N GLN A 146 -0.18 31.47 -1.18
CA GLN A 146 -1.54 31.58 -0.71
C GLN A 146 -1.50 32.59 0.45
N ARG A 147 -1.73 33.87 0.14
CA ARG A 147 -1.85 34.93 1.14
C ARG A 147 -3.13 34.63 1.92
N GLU A 148 -3.01 34.07 3.11
CA GLU A 148 -4.17 33.90 3.99
C GLU A 148 -3.98 34.50 5.37
N GLN A 149 -5.03 35.22 5.75
CA GLN A 149 -5.17 36.23 6.79
C GLN A 149 -5.35 35.64 8.20
N ASP A 150 -4.94 34.40 8.46
CA ASP A 150 -5.28 33.66 9.70
C ASP A 150 -4.15 33.61 10.74
N ALA A 151 -3.11 34.43 10.58
CA ALA A 151 -1.88 34.36 11.38
C ALA A 151 -2.03 34.71 12.87
N THR A 152 -3.11 35.35 13.28
CA THR A 152 -3.30 35.86 14.65
C THR A 152 -4.44 35.18 15.41
N ARG A 153 -5.14 34.20 14.83
CA ARG A 153 -6.27 33.55 15.50
C ARG A 153 -5.80 32.46 16.46
N ALA A 154 -6.29 32.51 17.71
CA ALA A 154 -6.08 31.48 18.73
C ALA A 154 -6.43 30.08 18.22
N TRP A 155 -5.77 29.05 18.77
CA TRP A 155 -5.96 27.66 18.38
C TRP A 155 -7.43 27.27 18.45
N SER A 156 -7.97 26.72 17.36
CA SER A 156 -9.35 26.24 17.37
C SER A 156 -9.46 24.97 18.24
N GLY A 157 -10.64 24.73 18.82
CA GLY A 157 -10.89 23.51 19.58
C GLY A 157 -10.70 22.24 18.74
N ALA A 158 -10.94 22.32 17.43
CA ALA A 158 -10.67 21.23 16.49
C ALA A 158 -9.15 20.99 16.32
N GLU A 159 -8.36 22.04 16.10
CA GLU A 159 -6.89 21.95 16.01
C GLU A 159 -6.28 21.31 17.25
N ARG A 160 -6.69 21.75 18.44
CA ARG A 160 -6.18 21.20 19.70
C ARG A 160 -6.55 19.73 19.88
N ARG A 161 -7.79 19.34 19.56
CA ARG A 161 -8.23 17.94 19.65
C ARG A 161 -7.47 17.05 18.67
N LEU A 162 -7.29 17.50 17.42
CA LEU A 162 -6.52 16.76 16.43
C LEU A 162 -5.05 16.64 16.84
N LEU A 163 -4.42 17.72 17.32
CA LEU A 163 -3.05 17.67 17.80
C LEU A 163 -2.90 16.65 18.95
N VAL A 164 -3.83 16.65 19.91
CA VAL A 164 -3.82 15.67 21.01
C VAL A 164 -3.93 14.24 20.47
N ILE A 165 -4.83 13.97 19.54
CA ILE A 165 -4.96 12.64 18.92
C ILE A 165 -3.64 12.23 18.24
N LEU A 166 -3.02 13.13 17.48
CA LEU A 166 -1.76 12.85 16.78
C LEU A 166 -0.61 12.59 17.75
N LEU A 167 -0.49 13.38 18.83
CA LEU A 167 0.55 13.19 19.85
C LEU A 167 0.35 11.88 20.61
N VAL A 168 -0.89 11.54 20.97
CA VAL A 168 -1.20 10.25 21.63
C VAL A 168 -0.93 9.08 20.68
N ALA A 169 -1.35 9.16 19.42
CA ALA A 169 -1.08 8.14 18.42
C ALA A 169 0.43 7.95 18.21
N LEU A 170 1.19 9.04 18.12
CA LEU A 170 2.65 8.98 18.00
C LEU A 170 3.31 8.37 19.23
N ALA A 171 2.88 8.74 20.44
CA ALA A 171 3.41 8.16 21.68
C ALA A 171 3.14 6.65 21.77
N LEU A 172 1.92 6.22 21.44
CA LEU A 172 1.57 4.80 21.33
C LEU A 172 2.39 4.10 20.24
N TRP A 173 2.64 4.76 19.12
CA TRP A 173 3.47 4.18 18.06
C TRP A 173 4.92 3.98 18.52
N VAL A 174 5.51 4.98 19.18
CA VAL A 174 6.89 4.89 19.72
C VAL A 174 7.01 3.83 20.83
N THR A 175 5.91 3.55 21.53
CA THR A 175 5.87 2.59 22.64
C THR A 175 5.25 1.25 22.26
N ASP A 176 5.12 0.96 20.96
CA ASP A 176 4.47 -0.26 20.45
C ASP A 176 5.12 -1.56 20.97
N THR A 177 6.44 -1.56 21.12
CA THR A 177 7.20 -2.65 21.72
C THR A 177 6.88 -2.94 23.19
N LEU A 178 6.36 -1.95 23.94
CA LEU A 178 6.03 -2.10 25.36
C LEU A 178 4.63 -2.68 25.57
N HIS A 179 3.65 -2.24 24.78
CA HIS A 179 2.25 -2.66 24.94
C HIS A 179 1.79 -3.71 23.92
N GLY A 180 2.62 -4.04 22.92
CA GLY A 180 2.37 -5.10 21.94
C GLY A 180 1.24 -4.81 20.93
N VAL A 181 0.70 -3.59 20.93
CA VAL A 181 -0.33 -3.19 19.96
C VAL A 181 0.39 -2.64 18.74
N SER A 182 0.23 -3.31 17.60
CA SER A 182 0.92 -2.87 16.40
C SER A 182 0.47 -1.47 15.98
N PRO A 183 1.36 -0.70 15.35
CA PRO A 183 1.06 0.66 14.92
C PRO A 183 -0.16 0.80 14.00
N ALA A 184 -0.45 -0.26 13.25
CA ALA A 184 -1.61 -0.32 12.37
C ALA A 184 -2.92 -0.09 13.12
N TRP A 185 -3.06 -0.74 14.28
CA TRP A 185 -4.25 -0.62 15.12
C TRP A 185 -4.33 0.74 15.82
N VAL A 186 -3.17 1.31 16.19
CA VAL A 186 -3.08 2.66 16.73
C VAL A 186 -3.54 3.69 15.69
N ALA A 187 -3.04 3.61 14.47
CA ALA A 187 -3.43 4.49 13.37
C ALA A 187 -4.91 4.33 13.00
N LEU A 188 -5.41 3.10 12.96
CA LEU A 188 -6.83 2.83 12.71
C LEU A 188 -7.71 3.39 13.84
N GLY A 189 -7.32 3.20 15.11
CA GLY A 189 -8.04 3.76 16.26
C GLY A 189 -8.09 5.29 16.22
N ALA A 190 -6.96 5.93 15.94
CA ALA A 190 -6.89 7.38 15.78
C ALA A 190 -7.75 7.88 14.60
N ALA A 191 -7.75 7.18 13.48
CA ALA A 191 -8.62 7.46 12.34
C ALA A 191 -10.11 7.35 12.71
N LEU A 192 -10.51 6.30 13.43
CA LEU A 192 -11.88 6.11 13.92
C LEU A 192 -12.31 7.24 14.86
N LEU A 193 -11.42 7.69 15.75
CA LEU A 193 -11.68 8.84 16.63
C LEU A 193 -11.92 10.12 15.81
N CYS A 194 -11.11 10.38 14.79
CA CYS A 194 -11.29 11.54 13.91
C CYS A 194 -12.63 11.54 13.15
N VAL A 195 -13.09 10.35 12.73
CA VAL A 195 -14.34 10.16 11.99
C VAL A 195 -15.57 10.14 12.90
N SER A 196 -15.38 9.92 14.21
CA SER A 196 -16.48 9.81 15.14
C SER A 196 -17.32 11.10 15.19
N PRO A 197 -18.66 10.99 15.11
CA PRO A 197 -19.52 12.16 14.99
C PRO A 197 -19.49 13.06 16.23
N GLY A 198 -19.16 12.51 17.41
CA GLY A 198 -19.05 13.28 18.65
C GLY A 198 -17.81 14.17 18.74
N ILE A 199 -16.72 13.82 18.04
CA ILE A 199 -15.50 14.61 18.04
C ILE A 199 -15.58 15.72 16.97
N GLY A 200 -16.34 15.51 15.89
CA GLY A 200 -16.63 16.56 14.90
C GLY A 200 -15.38 17.09 14.18
N LEU A 201 -14.35 16.24 14.01
CA LEU A 201 -13.13 16.58 13.26
C LEU A 201 -13.32 16.29 11.77
N LEU A 202 -13.80 15.09 11.43
CA LEU A 202 -14.00 14.68 10.06
C LEU A 202 -15.40 14.08 9.88
N PRO A 203 -16.26 14.64 9.00
CA PRO A 203 -17.57 14.04 8.75
C PRO A 203 -17.39 12.69 8.02
N PRO A 204 -18.17 11.65 8.35
CA PRO A 204 -18.01 10.32 7.75
C PRO A 204 -18.09 10.30 6.21
N ALA A 205 -18.90 11.19 5.63
CA ALA A 205 -19.00 11.34 4.17
C ALA A 205 -17.67 11.75 3.52
N ALA A 206 -16.80 12.45 4.25
CA ALA A 206 -15.50 12.88 3.73
C ALA A 206 -14.54 11.71 3.51
N VAL A 207 -14.57 10.73 4.41
CA VAL A 207 -13.76 9.51 4.26
C VAL A 207 -14.06 8.84 2.93
N THR A 208 -15.35 8.74 2.57
CA THR A 208 -15.76 8.07 1.32
C THR A 208 -15.52 8.88 0.05
N ARG A 209 -15.55 10.23 0.15
CA ARG A 209 -15.50 11.11 -1.02
C ARG A 209 -14.11 11.65 -1.32
N ASP A 210 -13.31 11.88 -0.28
CA ASP A 210 -12.08 12.67 -0.37
C ASP A 210 -10.82 11.84 -0.14
N ILE A 211 -10.95 10.55 0.26
CA ILE A 211 -9.81 9.64 0.38
C ILE A 211 -9.56 8.95 -0.95
N ASP A 212 -8.31 9.03 -1.42
CA ASP A 212 -7.84 8.17 -2.49
C ASP A 212 -7.50 6.77 -1.94
N TYR A 213 -8.27 5.77 -2.34
CA TYR A 213 -8.07 4.37 -1.97
C TYR A 213 -7.04 3.66 -2.85
N SER A 214 -6.49 4.33 -3.86
CA SER A 214 -5.51 3.73 -4.78
C SER A 214 -4.26 3.19 -4.07
N PRO A 215 -3.63 3.92 -3.12
CA PRO A 215 -2.45 3.41 -2.39
C PRO A 215 -2.76 2.18 -1.53
N VAL A 216 -3.97 2.12 -0.99
CA VAL A 216 -4.48 1.04 -0.14
C VAL A 216 -4.61 -0.23 -0.98
N LEU A 217 -5.34 -0.18 -2.11
CA LEU A 217 -5.45 -1.32 -3.03
C LEU A 217 -4.09 -1.75 -3.62
N PHE A 218 -3.23 -0.78 -3.92
CA PHE A 218 -1.89 -1.05 -4.42
C PHE A 218 -1.01 -1.80 -3.41
N LEU A 219 -0.99 -1.33 -2.17
CA LEU A 219 -0.22 -1.95 -1.10
C LEU A 219 -0.70 -3.38 -0.81
N ALA A 220 -2.01 -3.61 -0.79
CA ALA A 220 -2.58 -4.95 -0.65
C ALA A 220 -2.11 -5.89 -1.77
N GLY A 221 -2.07 -5.39 -3.02
CA GLY A 221 -1.57 -6.13 -4.17
C GLY A 221 -0.09 -6.50 -4.06
N ILE A 222 0.78 -5.54 -3.70
CA ILE A 222 2.22 -5.80 -3.54
C ILE A 222 2.51 -6.81 -2.42
N ILE A 223 1.82 -6.70 -1.28
CA ILE A 223 1.99 -7.65 -0.18
C ILE A 223 1.51 -9.04 -0.58
N GLY A 224 0.37 -9.12 -1.29
CA GLY A 224 -0.12 -10.39 -1.86
C GLY A 224 0.88 -11.01 -2.85
N LEU A 225 1.49 -10.19 -3.72
CA LEU A 225 2.55 -10.65 -4.63
C LEU A 225 3.76 -11.21 -3.87
N GLY A 226 4.22 -10.51 -2.83
CA GLY A 226 5.32 -10.97 -1.97
C GLY A 226 5.00 -12.29 -1.26
N ALA A 227 3.75 -12.44 -0.80
CA ALA A 227 3.26 -13.68 -0.19
C ALA A 227 3.26 -14.84 -1.20
N ILE A 228 2.76 -14.62 -2.42
CA ILE A 228 2.80 -15.61 -3.50
C ILE A 228 4.24 -16.01 -3.85
N ALA A 229 5.15 -15.04 -3.96
CA ALA A 229 6.54 -15.29 -4.31
C ALA A 229 7.30 -16.15 -3.28
N THR A 230 6.87 -16.11 -2.02
CA THR A 230 7.48 -16.86 -0.91
C THR A 230 6.67 -18.09 -0.49
N HIS A 231 5.47 -18.27 -1.04
CA HIS A 231 4.58 -19.37 -0.71
C HIS A 231 5.14 -20.70 -1.23
N LYS A 232 5.33 -21.66 -0.31
CA LYS A 232 5.54 -23.06 -0.67
C LYS A 232 4.17 -23.72 -0.77
N PRO A 233 3.86 -24.47 -1.85
CA PRO A 233 2.61 -25.21 -1.95
C PRO A 233 2.57 -26.28 -0.85
N THR A 234 1.87 -25.97 0.24
CA THR A 234 1.64 -26.90 1.34
C THR A 234 0.40 -27.71 1.01
N TYR A 235 0.52 -29.04 1.03
CA TYR A 235 -0.61 -29.94 0.85
C TYR A 235 -1.58 -29.75 2.02
N ILE A 236 -2.70 -29.09 1.78
CA ILE A 236 -3.83 -29.12 2.71
C ILE A 236 -4.53 -30.45 2.45
N ASP A 237 -4.39 -31.40 3.37
CA ASP A 237 -5.16 -32.64 3.41
C ASP A 237 -6.65 -32.28 3.52
N PHE A 238 -7.31 -32.22 2.36
CA PHE A 238 -8.73 -31.86 2.33
C PHE A 238 -9.53 -33.05 2.86
N PRO A 239 -10.32 -32.89 3.95
CA PRO A 239 -11.06 -33.99 4.52
C PRO A 239 -11.94 -34.65 3.45
N ARG A 240 -11.90 -35.99 3.36
CA ARG A 240 -12.69 -36.73 2.35
C ARG A 240 -14.18 -36.39 2.38
N SER A 241 -14.73 -36.00 3.53
CA SER A 241 -16.13 -35.60 3.72
C SER A 241 -16.52 -34.31 2.99
N LEU A 242 -15.58 -33.38 2.79
CA LEU A 242 -15.85 -32.09 2.14
C LEU A 242 -15.59 -32.15 0.63
N SER A 243 -15.29 -33.31 0.05
CA SER A 243 -14.87 -33.45 -1.35
C SER A 243 -15.83 -32.86 -2.39
N HIS A 244 -17.10 -32.68 -2.02
CA HIS A 244 -18.15 -32.07 -2.84
C HIS A 244 -18.03 -30.53 -2.92
N LEU A 245 -17.32 -29.89 -2.00
CA LEU A 245 -16.96 -28.47 -2.00
C LEU A 245 -15.57 -28.22 -2.62
N ARG A 246 -15.02 -29.17 -3.39
CA ARG A 246 -13.73 -29.00 -4.09
C ARG A 246 -13.87 -27.97 -5.22
N VAL A 247 -13.71 -26.70 -4.89
CA VAL A 247 -13.64 -25.59 -5.86
C VAL A 247 -12.23 -25.46 -6.48
N TRP A 248 -11.28 -26.32 -6.10
CA TRP A 248 -9.86 -26.18 -6.44
C TRP A 248 -9.32 -27.39 -7.26
N PRO A 249 -8.69 -27.17 -8.43
CA PRO A 249 -8.25 -28.24 -9.32
C PRO A 249 -6.86 -28.78 -8.90
N MET A 250 -6.80 -29.60 -7.84
CA MET A 250 -5.57 -30.32 -7.43
C MET A 250 -5.34 -31.62 -8.22
N ARG A 251 -5.76 -31.68 -9.49
CA ARG A 251 -5.65 -32.91 -10.29
C ARG A 251 -4.22 -33.19 -10.77
N GLU A 252 -3.34 -32.19 -10.81
CA GLU A 252 -2.01 -32.30 -11.42
C GLU A 252 -0.90 -32.71 -10.43
N TYR A 253 -1.07 -32.53 -9.12
CA TYR A 253 -0.01 -32.80 -8.13
C TYR A 253 0.20 -34.28 -7.77
N ARG A 254 -0.74 -35.16 -8.13
CA ARG A 254 -0.68 -36.58 -7.76
C ARG A 254 0.24 -37.41 -8.66
N ALA A 255 0.53 -36.94 -9.88
CA ALA A 255 1.30 -37.70 -10.85
C ALA A 255 2.82 -37.69 -10.55
N THR A 256 3.34 -36.66 -9.89
CA THR A 256 4.77 -36.51 -9.60
C THR A 256 5.25 -37.32 -8.37
N LEU A 257 4.32 -37.88 -7.58
CA LEU A 257 4.63 -38.56 -6.32
C LEU A 257 4.66 -40.10 -6.41
N ILE A 258 4.29 -40.70 -7.55
CA ILE A 258 4.36 -42.16 -7.74
C ILE A 258 5.83 -42.62 -7.99
N GLY A 259 6.79 -41.70 -7.98
CA GLY A 259 8.22 -41.98 -8.16
C GLY A 259 9.08 -41.96 -6.88
N ALA A 260 8.50 -41.77 -5.69
CA ALA A 260 9.28 -41.85 -4.45
C ALA A 260 9.35 -43.32 -3.96
N PRO A 261 10.55 -43.89 -3.72
CA PRO A 261 10.66 -45.25 -3.20
C PRO A 261 10.04 -45.34 -1.79
N CYS A 262 9.37 -46.47 -1.55
CA CYS A 262 8.68 -46.84 -0.31
C CYS A 262 9.56 -46.79 0.93
#